data_AF-A0A022PIS4-F1
#
_entry.id   AF-A0A022PIS4-F1
#
_cell.length_a   1.000
_cell.length_b   1.000
_cell.length_c   1.000
_cell.angle_alpha   90.00
_cell.angle_beta   90.00
_cell.angle_gamma   90.00
#
_symmetry.space_group_name_H-M   'P 1'
#
loop_
_entity.id
_entity.type
_entity.pdbx_description
1 polymer ?
#
loop_
_entity_poly.entity_id
_entity_poly.type
_entity_poly.pdbx_seq_one_letter_code
_entity_poly.pdbx_strand_id
1 'polypeptide(L)'
;MLALPADKALAITEVFPHADVALLRTIYSKHITEHHDWIKQVEEVCGPPPWIVRSAGLEDGAVFVNAGGYASVICRRTADFADTVAEVTFSGFASQAIAQQRLINPDYQPQPITCFVQRLIEGTLPRVEPLQAPYLTADVCHSLYKIIRQLHQHFSESALDTEWVLETDHGLVSATGLTLAASDGVRGELAFGFGFAAAQSPGSRVNSVAYHWPTLTAPLWYGTQLRQVHVDKLWLVQVRPAPGYTLERRVQRLTAEVRTELARCMRAVPVTALLPPSAPSLGSFLSASTLDDAWSRYLRFSPSVQAALTAVFVESGVASEHAGIMFRQQNLPVFLAQLTDIPAVPWVVIDSMGELAYFSAQKPFIELKMETAESVNLPASVQRVFDDSESLSITELTSQRVTDVLQSVLIGLPVLAEKIYTTLKQRTIFPTDTWLQNGNAVRSPSLTGWLFVQAGERATEFLPSDWPTTDATADYLCAITVKNNPQSALPRLCKAIPTLAGRLIRLNDLRLIMQVIKTEAWIEKLPAIQLASLVDAAIAADAGSFPNWSWF
;
A
#
# COMPACT_ATOMS: atom_id res chain seq x y z
N MET A 1 25.38 -11.69 2.84
CA MET A 1 24.43 -12.62 3.49
C MET A 1 25.18 -13.92 3.78
N LEU A 2 25.02 -14.48 4.99
CA LEU A 2 25.57 -15.79 5.36
C LEU A 2 24.42 -16.68 5.85
N ALA A 3 24.30 -17.90 5.31
CA ALA A 3 23.32 -18.88 5.76
C ALA A 3 23.91 -19.77 6.87
N LEU A 4 23.13 -20.04 7.92
CA LEU A 4 23.53 -20.95 9.00
C LEU A 4 22.82 -22.31 8.83
N PRO A 5 23.53 -23.44 8.91
CA PRO A 5 22.95 -24.75 8.62
C PRO A 5 21.96 -25.19 9.72
N ALA A 6 20.71 -25.49 9.31
CA ALA A 6 19.65 -25.99 10.19
C ALA A 6 19.90 -27.43 10.69
N ASP A 7 20.77 -28.19 10.02
CA ASP A 7 21.02 -29.61 10.30
C ASP A 7 21.46 -29.88 11.76
N LYS A 8 22.17 -28.92 12.37
CA LYS A 8 22.58 -29.01 13.78
C LYS A 8 21.42 -28.77 14.74
N ALA A 9 20.52 -27.84 14.42
CA ALA A 9 19.32 -27.60 15.22
C ALA A 9 18.32 -28.77 15.11
N LEU A 10 18.22 -29.38 13.91
CA LEU A 10 17.41 -30.57 13.68
C LEU A 10 17.93 -31.75 14.52
N ALA A 11 19.23 -32.02 14.47
CA ALA A 11 19.84 -33.06 15.30
C ALA A 11 19.61 -32.86 16.81
N ILE A 12 19.66 -31.62 17.30
CA ILE A 12 19.32 -31.31 18.71
C ILE A 12 17.85 -31.63 18.99
N THR A 13 16.94 -31.31 18.08
CA THR A 13 15.52 -31.58 18.23
C THR A 13 15.25 -33.09 18.28
N GLU A 14 15.92 -33.87 17.43
CA GLU A 14 15.80 -35.33 17.38
C GLU A 14 16.34 -36.02 18.65
N VAL A 15 17.39 -35.47 19.26
CA VAL A 15 17.95 -35.98 20.53
C VAL A 15 17.05 -35.64 21.73
N PHE A 16 16.32 -34.51 21.65
CA PHE A 16 15.45 -34.01 22.72
C PHE A 16 13.99 -33.84 22.25
N PRO A 17 13.29 -34.91 21.83
CA PRO A 17 11.97 -34.80 21.20
C PRO A 17 10.84 -34.32 22.13
N HIS A 18 11.10 -34.28 23.44
CA HIS A 18 10.16 -33.82 24.47
C HIS A 18 10.58 -32.51 25.14
N ALA A 19 11.70 -31.91 24.71
CA ALA A 19 12.12 -30.61 25.22
C ALA A 19 11.16 -29.52 24.73
N ASP A 20 10.86 -28.56 25.61
CA ASP A 20 10.19 -27.35 25.18
C ASP A 20 11.12 -26.47 24.33
N VAL A 21 10.52 -25.51 23.63
CA VAL A 21 11.23 -24.59 22.74
C VAL A 21 12.27 -23.75 23.48
N ALA A 22 12.03 -23.40 24.75
CA ALA A 22 12.96 -22.59 25.53
C ALA A 22 14.25 -23.36 25.84
N LEU A 23 14.13 -24.64 26.16
CA LEU A 23 15.26 -25.54 26.37
C LEU A 23 16.03 -25.78 25.06
N LEU A 24 15.33 -26.04 23.95
CA LEU A 24 15.97 -26.21 22.63
C LEU A 24 16.76 -24.96 22.21
N ARG A 25 16.18 -23.77 22.40
CA ARG A 25 16.87 -22.47 22.18
C ARG A 25 18.13 -22.35 23.03
N THR A 26 18.05 -22.71 24.31
CA THR A 26 19.18 -22.63 25.25
C THR A 26 20.31 -23.55 24.82
N ILE A 27 20.00 -24.80 24.45
CA ILE A 27 20.98 -25.80 24.01
C ILE A 27 21.68 -25.32 22.72
N TYR A 28 20.90 -24.83 21.75
CA TYR A 28 21.45 -24.39 20.48
C TYR A 28 22.24 -23.08 20.58
N SER A 29 21.80 -22.13 21.41
CA SER A 29 22.57 -20.92 21.70
C SER A 29 23.93 -21.26 22.31
N LYS A 30 23.97 -22.20 23.26
CA LYS A 30 25.24 -22.69 23.82
C LYS A 30 26.13 -23.31 22.74
N HIS A 31 25.54 -24.14 21.86
CA HIS A 31 26.27 -24.74 20.74
C HIS A 31 26.90 -23.69 19.81
N ILE A 32 26.16 -22.63 19.46
CA ILE A 32 26.68 -21.54 18.62
C ILE A 32 27.80 -20.79 19.35
N THR A 33 27.65 -20.53 20.65
CA THR A 33 28.65 -19.85 21.48
C THR A 33 30.00 -20.60 21.48
N GLU A 34 29.96 -21.93 21.48
CA GLU A 34 31.16 -22.77 21.41
C GLU A 34 31.84 -22.75 20.01
N HIS A 35 31.14 -22.26 18.98
CA HIS A 35 31.60 -22.12 17.60
C HIS A 35 31.93 -20.66 17.24
N HIS A 36 32.93 -20.09 17.91
CA HIS A 36 33.38 -18.70 17.73
C HIS A 36 33.69 -18.29 16.26
N ASP A 37 34.03 -19.24 15.40
CA ASP A 37 34.32 -18.97 13.99
C ASP A 37 33.07 -18.51 13.21
N TRP A 38 31.86 -18.87 13.64
CA TRP A 38 30.62 -18.44 12.97
C TRP A 38 30.40 -16.94 13.09
N ILE A 39 30.66 -16.38 14.27
CA ILE A 39 30.58 -14.93 14.51
C ILE A 39 31.58 -14.19 13.62
N LYS A 40 32.83 -14.69 13.53
CA LYS A 40 33.85 -14.09 12.67
C LYS A 40 33.43 -14.08 11.20
N GLN A 41 32.89 -15.19 10.70
CA GLN A 41 32.38 -15.27 9.32
C GLN A 41 31.25 -14.27 9.08
N VAL A 42 30.34 -14.08 10.05
CA VAL A 42 29.30 -13.05 9.95
C VAL A 42 29.90 -11.66 9.90
N GLU A 43 30.85 -11.33 10.79
CA GLU A 43 31.54 -10.04 10.79
C GLU A 43 32.30 -9.78 9.49
N GLU A 44 32.94 -10.80 8.92
CA GLU A 44 33.65 -10.73 7.63
C GLU A 44 32.70 -10.45 6.45
N VAL A 45 31.52 -11.06 6.43
CA VAL A 45 30.56 -10.96 5.31
C VAL A 45 29.60 -9.77 5.46
N CYS A 46 29.14 -9.50 6.68
CA CYS A 46 28.09 -8.52 6.97
C CYS A 46 28.62 -7.23 7.62
N GLY A 47 29.90 -7.20 8.02
CA GLY A 47 30.45 -6.13 8.86
C GLY A 47 30.04 -6.29 10.33
N PRO A 48 30.41 -5.34 11.21
CA PRO A 48 30.00 -5.35 12.60
C PRO A 48 28.47 -5.19 12.75
N PRO A 49 27.88 -5.59 13.90
CA PRO A 49 26.46 -5.36 14.18
C PRO A 49 26.11 -3.85 14.17
N PRO A 50 24.83 -3.49 13.96
CA PRO A 50 23.66 -4.36 14.01
C PRO A 50 23.45 -5.24 12.77
N TRP A 51 22.98 -6.45 13.02
CA TRP A 51 22.55 -7.40 12.00
C TRP A 51 21.06 -7.67 12.09
N ILE A 52 20.51 -8.22 11.03
CA ILE A 52 19.20 -8.86 11.05
C ILE A 52 19.34 -10.34 10.76
N VAL A 53 18.73 -11.15 11.62
CA VAL A 53 18.64 -12.60 11.45
C VAL A 53 17.21 -12.93 11.04
N ARG A 54 17.05 -13.64 9.92
CA ARG A 54 15.74 -13.96 9.33
C ARG A 54 15.68 -15.40 8.84
N SER A 55 14.47 -15.89 8.59
CA SER A 55 14.23 -17.14 7.88
C SER A 55 14.80 -17.10 6.47
N ALA A 56 15.19 -18.27 5.95
CA ALA A 56 15.84 -18.38 4.65
C ALA A 56 14.92 -18.21 3.42
N GLY A 57 13.62 -17.93 3.61
CA GLY A 57 12.67 -17.69 2.52
C GLY A 57 12.20 -18.96 1.79
N LEU A 58 12.45 -20.15 2.34
CA LEU A 58 11.92 -21.42 1.79
C LEU A 58 10.39 -21.51 1.96
N GLU A 59 9.85 -20.73 2.89
CA GLU A 59 8.45 -20.64 3.28
C GLU A 59 7.53 -19.86 2.33
N ASP A 60 8.05 -19.41 1.20
CA ASP A 60 7.29 -18.70 0.17
C ASP A 60 7.06 -19.57 -1.09
N GLY A 61 7.55 -20.81 -1.07
CA GLY A 61 7.36 -21.79 -2.13
C GLY A 61 6.03 -22.55 -2.02
N ALA A 62 5.66 -23.28 -3.08
CA ALA A 62 4.42 -24.05 -3.10
C ALA A 62 4.35 -25.22 -2.07
N VAL A 63 5.50 -25.63 -1.52
CA VAL A 63 5.63 -26.80 -0.63
C VAL A 63 5.63 -26.41 0.84
N PHE A 64 6.20 -25.25 1.17
CA PHE A 64 6.23 -24.72 2.53
C PHE A 64 5.69 -23.31 2.44
N VAL A 65 4.47 -23.08 2.94
CA VAL A 65 3.82 -21.77 2.91
C VAL A 65 3.70 -21.26 4.33
N ASN A 66 4.62 -20.38 4.70
CA ASN A 66 4.69 -19.78 6.02
C ASN A 66 5.42 -18.43 6.02
N ALA A 67 5.32 -17.64 4.93
CA ALA A 67 5.75 -16.24 4.95
C ALA A 67 5.30 -15.59 6.25
N GLY A 68 6.10 -14.69 6.83
CA GLY A 68 5.79 -13.92 8.04
C GLY A 68 5.40 -14.72 9.30
N GLY A 69 5.37 -16.05 9.27
CA GLY A 69 5.13 -16.89 10.43
C GLY A 69 6.38 -17.09 11.29
N TYR A 70 7.55 -16.86 10.70
CA TYR A 70 8.85 -16.97 11.37
C TYR A 70 9.35 -15.63 11.90
N ALA A 71 10.17 -15.70 12.95
CA ALA A 71 10.73 -14.51 13.56
C ALA A 71 11.82 -13.89 12.66
N SER A 72 11.84 -12.56 12.62
CA SER A 72 12.94 -11.77 12.08
C SER A 72 13.44 -10.82 13.16
N VAL A 73 14.67 -11.01 13.62
CA VAL A 73 15.16 -10.39 14.86
C VAL A 73 16.44 -9.58 14.59
N ILE A 74 16.47 -8.36 15.11
CA ILE A 74 17.65 -7.48 15.03
C ILE A 74 18.64 -7.88 16.12
N CYS A 75 19.82 -8.35 15.71
CA CYS A 75 20.95 -8.59 16.59
C CYS A 75 21.75 -7.30 16.75
N ARG A 76 21.62 -6.63 17.91
CA ARG A 76 22.24 -5.31 18.15
C ARG A 76 23.72 -5.39 18.50
N ARG A 77 24.17 -6.50 19.07
CA ARG A 77 25.54 -6.68 19.57
C ARG A 77 26.00 -8.10 19.30
N THR A 78 27.29 -8.27 19.06
CA THR A 78 27.92 -9.58 18.82
C THR A 78 27.63 -10.58 19.96
N ALA A 79 27.54 -10.10 21.20
CA ALA A 79 27.23 -10.93 22.36
C ALA A 79 25.82 -11.56 22.33
N ASP A 80 24.88 -10.93 21.62
CA ASP A 80 23.49 -11.41 21.54
C ASP A 80 23.29 -12.37 20.34
N PHE A 81 24.35 -12.65 19.57
CA PHE A 81 24.26 -13.38 18.31
C PHE A 81 23.68 -14.78 18.45
N ALA A 82 24.22 -15.58 19.37
CA ALA A 82 23.81 -16.96 19.57
C ALA A 82 22.33 -17.07 19.97
N ASP A 83 21.88 -16.21 20.89
CA ASP A 83 20.49 -16.16 21.34
C ASP A 83 19.56 -15.71 20.22
N THR A 84 19.98 -14.73 19.41
CA THR A 84 19.20 -14.21 18.29
C THR A 84 19.02 -15.28 17.20
N VAL A 85 20.10 -16.00 16.85
CA VAL A 85 20.05 -17.09 15.88
C VAL A 85 19.15 -18.22 16.40
N ALA A 86 19.29 -18.61 17.66
CA ALA A 86 18.45 -19.64 18.25
C ALA A 86 16.97 -19.24 18.27
N GLU A 87 16.65 -17.98 18.58
CA GLU A 87 15.29 -17.46 18.52
C GLU A 87 14.68 -17.63 17.13
N VAL A 88 15.39 -17.20 16.08
CA VAL A 88 14.90 -17.28 14.71
C VAL A 88 14.79 -18.74 14.25
N THR A 89 15.81 -19.57 14.48
CA THR A 89 15.80 -20.98 14.10
C THR A 89 14.66 -21.76 14.75
N PHE A 90 14.32 -21.50 16.02
CA PHE A 90 13.21 -22.19 16.68
C PHE A 90 11.86 -21.49 16.54
N SER A 91 11.77 -20.42 15.75
CA SER A 91 10.48 -19.76 15.47
C SER A 91 9.50 -20.66 14.69
N GLY A 92 9.96 -21.75 14.06
CA GLY A 92 9.09 -22.78 13.49
C GLY A 92 8.21 -23.52 14.48
N PHE A 93 8.49 -23.40 15.78
CA PHE A 93 7.66 -23.94 16.86
C PHE A 93 6.64 -22.93 17.40
N ALA A 94 6.60 -21.71 16.88
CA ALA A 94 5.60 -20.73 17.28
C ALA A 94 4.20 -21.19 16.86
N SER A 95 3.19 -20.97 17.72
CA SER A 95 1.82 -21.43 17.45
C SER A 95 1.25 -20.91 16.13
N GLN A 96 1.60 -19.67 15.77
CA GLN A 96 1.21 -19.07 14.49
C GLN A 96 1.85 -19.78 13.30
N ALA A 97 3.18 -19.99 13.33
CA ALA A 97 3.90 -20.73 12.28
C ALA A 97 3.33 -22.13 12.07
N ILE A 98 3.02 -22.83 13.16
CA ILE A 98 2.43 -24.17 13.13
C ILE A 98 1.03 -24.13 12.51
N ALA A 99 0.19 -23.18 12.92
CA ALA A 99 -1.17 -23.05 12.41
C ALA A 99 -1.18 -22.76 10.90
N GLN A 100 -0.27 -21.90 10.43
CA GLN A 100 -0.10 -21.58 9.01
C GLN A 100 0.34 -22.80 8.20
N GLN A 101 1.38 -23.52 8.64
CA GLN A 101 1.86 -24.73 7.96
C GLN A 101 0.76 -25.81 7.88
N ARG A 102 -0.09 -25.89 8.90
CA ARG A 102 -1.22 -26.84 8.94
C ARG A 102 -2.35 -26.54 7.96
N LEU A 103 -2.39 -25.35 7.37
CA LEU A 103 -3.33 -25.06 6.27
C LEU A 103 -3.03 -25.91 5.04
N ILE A 104 -1.75 -26.23 4.80
CA ILE A 104 -1.33 -27.07 3.67
C ILE A 104 -1.11 -28.52 4.08
N ASN A 105 -0.46 -28.73 5.23
CA ASN A 105 -0.17 -30.05 5.77
C ASN A 105 -0.78 -30.20 7.17
N PRO A 106 -2.02 -30.70 7.30
CA PRO A 106 -2.71 -30.85 8.59
C PRO A 106 -1.91 -31.61 9.65
N ASP A 107 -1.06 -32.55 9.23
CA ASP A 107 -0.24 -33.40 10.09
C ASP A 107 1.16 -32.81 10.36
N TYR A 108 1.41 -31.56 9.93
CA TYR A 108 2.69 -30.89 10.08
C TYR A 108 3.20 -30.95 11.52
N GLN A 109 4.44 -31.42 11.64
CA GLN A 109 5.21 -31.43 12.87
C GLN A 109 6.14 -30.21 12.89
N PRO A 110 6.17 -29.46 14.00
CA PRO A 110 7.05 -28.31 14.14
C PRO A 110 8.53 -28.73 14.02
N GLN A 111 9.32 -27.95 13.29
CA GLN A 111 10.74 -28.20 13.08
C GLN A 111 11.53 -26.89 13.10
N PRO A 112 12.85 -26.92 13.41
CA PRO A 112 13.69 -25.75 13.31
C PRO A 112 13.80 -25.31 11.85
N ILE A 113 14.06 -24.01 11.65
CA ILE A 113 14.20 -23.41 10.33
C ILE A 113 15.62 -22.98 10.04
N THR A 114 15.95 -22.96 8.75
CA THR A 114 17.18 -22.33 8.26
C THR A 114 17.06 -20.82 8.40
N CYS A 115 18.12 -20.19 8.90
CA CYS A 115 18.23 -18.74 9.00
C CYS A 115 19.42 -18.21 8.21
N PHE A 116 19.35 -16.95 7.80
CA PHE A 116 20.49 -16.19 7.33
C PHE A 116 20.70 -14.94 8.17
N VAL A 117 21.92 -14.43 8.10
CA VAL A 117 22.32 -13.15 8.70
C VAL A 117 22.63 -12.16 7.58
N GLN A 118 22.11 -10.95 7.75
CA GLN A 118 22.36 -9.81 6.87
C GLN A 118 22.76 -8.59 7.70
N ARG A 119 23.53 -7.70 7.09
CA ARG A 119 23.75 -6.36 7.62
C ARG A 119 22.39 -5.66 7.76
N LEU A 120 22.13 -5.06 8.92
CA LEU A 120 20.97 -4.18 9.05
C LEU A 120 21.26 -2.89 8.28
N ILE A 121 20.38 -2.51 7.35
CA ILE A 121 20.44 -1.20 6.73
C ILE A 121 19.85 -0.21 7.73
N GLU A 122 20.74 0.56 8.35
CA GLU A 122 20.38 1.60 9.31
C GLU A 122 20.02 2.90 8.58
N GLY A 123 19.15 3.68 9.18
CA GLY A 123 18.84 5.02 8.70
C GLY A 123 18.06 5.79 9.75
N THR A 124 17.84 7.07 9.49
CA THR A 124 17.12 7.93 10.43
C THR A 124 15.64 7.59 10.46
N LEU A 125 15.03 7.75 11.64
CA LEU A 125 13.57 7.67 11.78
C LEU A 125 12.88 8.65 10.80
N PRO A 126 11.78 8.23 10.16
CA PRO A 126 11.08 9.10 9.24
C PRO A 126 10.59 10.39 9.89
N ARG A 127 10.92 11.53 9.28
CA ARG A 127 10.47 12.86 9.71
C ARG A 127 9.29 13.34 8.87
N VAL A 128 8.24 12.54 8.87
CA VAL A 128 7.03 12.74 8.05
C VAL A 128 5.78 12.40 8.84
N GLU A 129 4.68 13.07 8.52
CA GLU A 129 3.39 12.86 9.17
C GLU A 129 2.92 11.40 9.00
N PRO A 130 2.13 10.85 9.95
CA PRO A 130 1.63 9.48 9.85
C PRO A 130 0.76 9.21 8.60
N LEU A 131 0.05 10.23 8.12
CA LEU A 131 -0.82 10.14 6.94
C LEU A 131 -0.09 10.34 5.61
N GLN A 132 1.22 10.59 5.63
CA GLN A 132 2.02 10.72 4.42
C GLN A 132 2.65 9.38 4.05
N ALA A 133 2.57 9.04 2.76
CA ALA A 133 3.22 7.88 2.17
C ALA A 133 4.31 8.32 1.17
N PRO A 134 5.37 7.53 0.97
CA PRO A 134 6.45 7.87 0.05
C PRO A 134 5.98 7.97 -1.40
N TYR A 135 6.57 8.85 -2.18
CA TYR A 135 6.40 8.94 -3.62
C TYR A 135 7.76 9.02 -4.31
N LEU A 136 7.93 8.19 -5.33
CA LEU A 136 9.13 8.12 -6.14
C LEU A 136 8.80 8.69 -7.53
N THR A 137 9.67 9.55 -8.03
CA THR A 137 9.55 10.07 -9.41
C THR A 137 9.63 8.93 -10.42
N ALA A 138 9.07 9.14 -11.62
CA ALA A 138 9.02 8.14 -12.68
C ALA A 138 10.41 7.53 -12.99
N ASP A 139 11.46 8.36 -13.05
CA ASP A 139 12.83 7.92 -13.38
C ASP A 139 13.41 6.93 -12.37
N VAL A 140 13.14 7.14 -11.08
CA VAL A 140 13.58 6.24 -10.02
C VAL A 140 12.82 4.92 -10.12
N CYS A 141 11.50 4.96 -10.35
CA CYS A 141 10.71 3.76 -10.58
C CYS A 141 11.21 2.97 -11.81
N HIS A 142 11.46 3.63 -12.94
CA HIS A 142 12.00 2.96 -14.13
C HIS A 142 13.34 2.28 -13.86
N SER A 143 14.22 2.94 -13.11
CA SER A 143 15.50 2.37 -12.70
C SER A 143 15.29 1.11 -11.86
N LEU A 144 14.33 1.13 -10.91
CA LEU A 144 13.98 -0.03 -10.10
C LEU A 144 13.40 -1.18 -10.93
N TYR A 145 12.46 -0.90 -11.84
CA TYR A 145 11.88 -1.94 -12.72
C TYR A 145 12.90 -2.54 -13.68
N LYS A 146 13.91 -1.77 -14.11
CA LYS A 146 15.04 -2.30 -14.89
C LYS A 146 15.84 -3.33 -14.08
N ILE A 147 16.08 -3.06 -12.79
CA ILE A 147 16.74 -4.03 -11.90
C ILE A 147 15.83 -5.25 -11.71
N ILE A 148 14.54 -5.06 -11.42
CA ILE A 148 13.58 -6.16 -11.25
C ILE A 148 13.52 -7.07 -12.49
N ARG A 149 13.56 -6.49 -13.70
CA ARG A 149 13.66 -7.27 -14.93
C ARG A 149 14.90 -8.15 -14.98
N GLN A 150 16.04 -7.65 -14.52
CA GLN A 150 17.27 -8.45 -14.42
C GLN A 150 17.13 -9.56 -13.38
N LEU A 151 16.40 -9.32 -12.28
CA LEU A 151 16.11 -10.36 -11.29
C LEU A 151 15.23 -11.47 -11.89
N HIS A 152 14.17 -11.14 -12.61
CA HIS A 152 13.35 -12.14 -13.32
C HIS A 152 14.20 -13.01 -14.25
N GLN A 153 15.13 -12.40 -15.00
CA GLN A 153 16.04 -13.11 -15.90
C GLN A 153 17.03 -13.99 -15.13
N HIS A 154 17.58 -13.50 -14.02
CA HIS A 154 18.57 -14.21 -13.22
C HIS A 154 17.97 -15.43 -12.51
N PHE A 155 16.80 -15.26 -11.88
CA PHE A 155 16.11 -16.32 -11.15
C PHE A 155 15.26 -17.22 -12.05
N SER A 156 14.99 -16.83 -13.30
CA SER A 156 14.12 -17.56 -14.23
C SER A 156 12.69 -17.79 -13.71
N GLU A 157 12.20 -16.85 -12.89
CA GLU A 157 10.86 -16.90 -12.30
C GLU A 157 9.88 -16.02 -13.06
N SER A 158 8.68 -16.54 -13.32
CA SER A 158 7.61 -15.79 -14.00
C SER A 158 6.96 -14.74 -13.09
N ALA A 159 7.00 -14.97 -11.77
CA ALA A 159 6.46 -14.08 -10.76
C ALA A 159 7.47 -13.94 -9.61
N LEU A 160 7.76 -12.70 -9.20
CA LEU A 160 8.70 -12.40 -8.11
C LEU A 160 8.03 -11.58 -7.02
N ASP A 161 8.42 -11.88 -5.78
CA ASP A 161 8.27 -11.05 -4.60
C ASP A 161 9.65 -10.52 -4.22
N THR A 162 9.77 -9.20 -4.07
CA THR A 162 11.03 -8.52 -3.80
C THR A 162 10.90 -7.56 -2.63
N GLU A 163 11.90 -7.53 -1.76
CA GLU A 163 11.98 -6.58 -0.64
C GLU A 163 13.17 -5.64 -0.83
N TRP A 164 12.93 -4.36 -0.56
CA TRP A 164 13.91 -3.30 -0.74
C TRP A 164 13.95 -2.36 0.46
N VAL A 165 15.11 -1.77 0.70
CA VAL A 165 15.29 -0.62 1.58
C VAL A 165 15.91 0.51 0.78
N LEU A 166 15.30 1.68 0.84
CA LEU A 166 15.71 2.89 0.17
C LEU A 166 16.18 3.88 1.23
N GLU A 167 17.41 4.37 1.09
CA GLU A 167 17.90 5.50 1.87
C GLU A 167 17.44 6.79 1.18
N THR A 168 16.76 7.66 1.93
CA THR A 168 16.17 8.88 1.39
C THR A 168 16.41 10.09 2.29
N ASP A 169 16.18 11.28 1.73
CA ASP A 169 16.17 12.56 2.44
C ASP A 169 15.14 12.66 3.59
N HIS A 170 14.17 11.74 3.61
CA HIS A 170 13.13 11.63 4.65
C HIS A 170 13.30 10.42 5.57
N GLY A 171 14.47 9.77 5.57
CA GLY A 171 14.76 8.56 6.34
C GLY A 171 14.62 7.30 5.51
N LEU A 172 14.50 6.14 6.16
CA LEU A 172 14.33 4.88 5.43
C LEU A 172 12.94 4.79 4.81
N VAL A 173 12.88 4.33 3.57
CA VAL A 173 11.66 3.83 2.93
C VAL A 173 11.86 2.34 2.69
N SER A 174 10.93 1.53 3.20
CA SER A 174 10.85 0.12 2.84
C SER A 174 9.96 -0.03 1.60
N ALA A 175 10.29 -1.00 0.75
CA ALA A 175 9.44 -1.36 -0.37
C ALA A 175 9.27 -2.87 -0.51
N THR A 176 8.08 -3.27 -0.92
CA THR A 176 7.76 -4.66 -1.28
C THR A 176 7.16 -4.67 -2.68
N GLY A 177 7.69 -5.51 -3.55
CA GLY A 177 7.33 -5.56 -4.96
C GLY A 177 6.81 -6.94 -5.36
N LEU A 178 5.64 -6.98 -5.98
CA LEU A 178 5.08 -8.17 -6.61
C LEU A 178 5.02 -7.95 -8.12
N THR A 179 5.82 -8.71 -8.87
CA THR A 179 6.02 -8.46 -10.30
C THR A 179 5.93 -9.73 -11.15
N LEU A 180 5.54 -9.55 -12.41
CA LEU A 180 5.44 -10.58 -13.42
C LEU A 180 6.38 -10.27 -14.58
N ALA A 181 7.07 -11.31 -15.06
CA ALA A 181 7.76 -11.26 -16.33
C ALA A 181 6.77 -11.56 -17.47
N ALA A 182 6.76 -10.69 -18.47
CA ALA A 182 6.02 -10.85 -19.71
C ALA A 182 6.94 -10.63 -20.93
N SER A 183 6.45 -10.94 -22.13
CA SER A 183 7.23 -10.80 -23.36
C SER A 183 7.54 -9.34 -23.72
N ASP A 184 6.71 -8.41 -23.29
CA ASP A 184 6.83 -6.97 -23.49
C ASP A 184 7.58 -6.25 -22.34
N GLY A 185 7.82 -6.91 -21.21
CA GLY A 185 8.61 -6.38 -20.11
C GLY A 185 8.16 -6.88 -18.74
N VAL A 186 8.35 -6.05 -17.71
CA VAL A 186 7.89 -6.34 -16.35
C VAL A 186 6.63 -5.54 -16.07
N ARG A 187 5.64 -6.18 -15.46
CA ARG A 187 4.44 -5.53 -14.91
C ARG A 187 4.25 -5.92 -13.46
N GLY A 188 3.62 -5.08 -12.65
CA GLY A 188 3.41 -5.39 -11.24
C GLY A 188 3.20 -4.17 -10.37
N GLU A 189 3.27 -4.39 -9.06
CA GLU A 189 3.05 -3.38 -8.03
C GLU A 189 4.24 -3.29 -7.09
N LEU A 190 4.53 -2.08 -6.63
CA LEU A 190 5.53 -1.78 -5.61
C LEU A 190 4.87 -0.97 -4.51
N ALA A 191 4.76 -1.53 -3.31
CA ALA A 191 4.25 -0.84 -2.14
C ALA A 191 5.40 -0.19 -1.37
N PHE A 192 5.20 1.05 -0.90
CA PHE A 192 6.20 1.83 -0.18
C PHE A 192 5.66 2.30 1.17
N GLY A 193 6.51 2.21 2.19
CA GLY A 193 6.21 2.68 3.54
C GLY A 193 7.40 3.35 4.20
N PHE A 194 7.16 4.45 4.92
CA PHE A 194 8.19 5.14 5.69
C PHE A 194 8.59 4.35 6.93
N GLY A 195 9.87 4.00 7.02
CA GLY A 195 10.47 3.26 8.11
C GLY A 195 10.83 1.83 7.75
N PHE A 196 11.49 1.15 8.69
CA PHE A 196 11.90 -0.24 8.56
C PHE A 196 10.67 -1.16 8.49
N ALA A 197 10.61 -2.02 7.47
CA ALA A 197 9.53 -2.98 7.21
C ALA A 197 8.10 -2.40 7.09
N ALA A 198 7.96 -1.07 7.00
CA ALA A 198 6.66 -0.39 6.95
C ALA A 198 5.81 -0.74 5.71
N ALA A 199 6.42 -1.16 4.59
CA ALA A 199 5.69 -1.65 3.43
C ALA A 199 4.89 -2.93 3.73
N GLN A 200 5.39 -3.78 4.65
CA GLN A 200 4.76 -5.04 5.05
C GLN A 200 4.03 -4.96 6.38
N SER A 201 4.37 -3.97 7.21
CA SER A 201 3.79 -3.78 8.54
C SER A 201 3.67 -2.28 8.82
N PRO A 202 2.69 -1.60 8.18
CA PRO A 202 2.57 -0.14 8.24
C PRO A 202 2.23 0.38 9.65
N GLY A 203 1.68 -0.47 10.53
CA GLY A 203 1.23 -0.06 11.85
C GLY A 203 0.12 1.00 11.73
N SER A 204 0.36 2.19 12.29
CA SER A 204 -0.56 3.34 12.19
C SER A 204 -0.26 4.28 11.01
N ARG A 205 0.80 4.03 10.24
CA ARG A 205 1.15 4.83 9.07
C ARG A 205 0.41 4.33 7.83
N VAL A 206 0.36 5.17 6.80
CA VAL A 206 -0.20 4.78 5.50
C VAL A 206 0.91 4.43 4.50
N ASN A 207 0.58 3.55 3.55
CA ASN A 207 1.45 3.18 2.44
C ASN A 207 0.94 3.76 1.12
N SER A 208 1.84 3.84 0.14
CA SER A 208 1.53 4.13 -1.25
C SER A 208 1.88 2.92 -2.11
N VAL A 209 1.28 2.82 -3.30
CA VAL A 209 1.58 1.74 -4.24
C VAL A 209 1.77 2.29 -5.64
N ALA A 210 2.87 1.92 -6.30
CA ALA A 210 3.12 2.19 -7.70
C ALA A 210 2.82 0.95 -8.55
N TYR A 211 1.94 1.09 -9.53
CA TYR A 211 1.56 0.06 -10.50
C TYR A 211 2.21 0.35 -11.85
N HIS A 212 2.89 -0.64 -12.41
CA HIS A 212 3.65 -0.48 -13.64
C HIS A 212 3.27 -1.50 -14.71
N TRP A 213 3.27 -1.01 -15.94
CA TRP A 213 3.24 -1.79 -17.17
C TRP A 213 4.34 -1.29 -18.11
N PRO A 214 4.92 -2.16 -18.95
CA PRO A 214 5.97 -1.78 -19.89
C PRO A 214 5.55 -0.71 -20.91
N THR A 215 4.26 -0.63 -21.19
CA THR A 215 3.65 0.31 -22.13
C THR A 215 3.46 1.71 -21.55
N LEU A 216 3.48 1.86 -20.23
CA LEU A 216 3.28 3.14 -19.56
C LEU A 216 4.58 3.94 -19.53
N THR A 217 4.47 5.24 -19.79
CA THR A 217 5.58 6.18 -19.65
C THR A 217 5.93 6.51 -18.20
N ALA A 218 5.06 6.18 -17.25
CA ALA A 218 5.35 6.20 -15.81
C ALA A 218 4.29 5.39 -15.05
N PRO A 219 4.57 4.99 -13.79
CA PRO A 219 3.63 4.20 -13.00
C PRO A 219 2.32 4.96 -12.67
N LEU A 220 1.26 4.19 -12.48
CA LEU A 220 0.05 4.67 -11.80
C LEU A 220 0.24 4.55 -10.29
N TRP A 221 -0.29 5.49 -9.53
CA TRP A 221 -0.08 5.60 -8.08
C TRP A 221 -1.38 5.53 -7.31
N TYR A 222 -1.35 4.79 -6.21
CA TYR A 222 -2.35 4.79 -5.15
C TYR A 222 -1.76 5.41 -3.88
N GLY A 223 -2.53 6.26 -3.21
CA GLY A 223 -2.18 6.91 -1.94
C GLY A 223 -2.82 8.29 -1.84
N THR A 224 -3.14 8.76 -0.63
CA THR A 224 -3.89 10.01 -0.43
C THR A 224 -2.98 11.23 -0.22
N GLN A 225 -1.92 11.10 0.58
CA GLN A 225 -0.94 12.16 0.78
C GLN A 225 0.45 11.63 0.43
N LEU A 226 0.89 11.96 -0.78
CA LEU A 226 2.15 11.52 -1.35
C LEU A 226 3.24 12.51 -1.01
N ARG A 227 4.33 12.03 -0.39
CA ARG A 227 5.53 12.81 -0.10
C ARG A 227 6.62 12.40 -1.06
N GLN A 228 7.00 13.29 -1.98
CA GLN A 228 8.14 13.04 -2.85
C GLN A 228 9.41 12.88 -2.03
N VAL A 229 10.19 11.84 -2.34
CA VAL A 229 11.47 11.56 -1.68
C VAL A 229 12.61 11.55 -2.70
N HIS A 230 13.78 11.99 -2.27
CA HIS A 230 15.02 11.79 -3.01
C HIS A 230 15.67 10.49 -2.55
N VAL A 231 15.99 9.59 -3.49
CA VAL A 231 16.62 8.31 -3.18
C VAL A 231 18.12 8.41 -3.39
N ASP A 232 18.87 8.30 -2.29
CA ASP A 232 20.33 8.28 -2.31
C ASP A 232 20.86 6.89 -2.66
N LYS A 233 20.20 5.85 -2.13
CA LYS A 233 20.64 4.46 -2.28
C LYS A 233 19.51 3.45 -2.26
N LEU A 234 19.65 2.41 -3.08
CA LEU A 234 18.76 1.27 -3.17
C LEU A 234 19.46 0.02 -2.64
N TRP A 235 18.82 -0.68 -1.72
CA TRP A 235 19.27 -1.97 -1.20
C TRP A 235 18.23 -3.03 -1.53
N LEU A 236 18.64 -4.03 -2.31
CA LEU A 236 17.87 -5.25 -2.47
C LEU A 236 18.09 -6.13 -1.24
N VAL A 237 17.03 -6.42 -0.50
CA VAL A 237 17.09 -7.22 0.74
C VAL A 237 16.78 -8.68 0.44
N GLN A 238 15.76 -8.93 -0.38
CA GLN A 238 15.28 -10.27 -0.63
C GLN A 238 14.60 -10.38 -2.01
N VAL A 239 14.74 -11.54 -2.64
CA VAL A 239 14.04 -11.93 -3.87
C VAL A 239 13.52 -13.34 -3.69
N ARG A 240 12.25 -13.55 -4.04
CA ARG A 240 11.54 -14.82 -3.90
C ARG A 240 10.60 -15.05 -5.07
N PRO A 241 10.23 -16.30 -5.38
CA PRO A 241 9.10 -16.59 -6.24
C PRO A 241 7.79 -16.06 -5.62
N ALA A 242 6.86 -15.57 -6.43
CA ALA A 242 5.53 -15.14 -6.01
C ALA A 242 4.43 -15.98 -6.70
N PRO A 243 4.33 -17.30 -6.40
CA PRO A 243 3.37 -18.16 -7.08
C PRO A 243 1.94 -17.68 -6.86
N GLY A 244 1.15 -17.66 -7.95
CA GLY A 244 -0.25 -17.24 -7.92
C GLY A 244 -0.48 -15.72 -7.97
N TYR A 245 0.57 -14.89 -7.97
CA TYR A 245 0.40 -13.47 -8.25
C TYR A 245 -0.13 -13.28 -9.69
N THR A 246 -1.21 -12.52 -9.82
CA THR A 246 -1.82 -12.15 -11.10
C THR A 246 -2.29 -10.71 -11.01
N LEU A 247 -2.06 -9.94 -12.07
CA LEU A 247 -2.43 -8.52 -12.16
C LEU A 247 -3.62 -8.34 -13.11
N GLU A 248 -3.52 -8.91 -14.31
CA GLU A 248 -4.63 -9.11 -15.23
C GLU A 248 -5.23 -10.50 -15.10
N ARG A 249 -6.55 -10.58 -15.18
CA ARG A 249 -7.29 -11.81 -14.92
C ARG A 249 -8.55 -11.88 -15.78
N ARG A 250 -8.86 -13.10 -16.19
CA ARG A 250 -10.16 -13.48 -16.72
C ARG A 250 -10.98 -14.04 -15.56
N VAL A 251 -12.03 -13.34 -15.16
CA VAL A 251 -12.87 -13.70 -14.01
C VAL A 251 -14.28 -14.05 -14.45
N GLN A 252 -14.96 -14.83 -13.63
CA GLN A 252 -16.42 -14.93 -13.70
C GLN A 252 -17.00 -13.78 -12.87
N ARG A 253 -18.01 -13.09 -13.37
CA ARG A 253 -18.78 -12.08 -12.62
C ARG A 253 -20.27 -12.41 -12.67
N LEU A 254 -21.05 -11.95 -11.71
CA LEU A 254 -22.51 -12.13 -11.74
C LEU A 254 -23.10 -11.40 -12.94
N THR A 255 -24.19 -11.89 -13.56
CA THR A 255 -24.88 -11.12 -14.61
C THR A 255 -25.59 -9.88 -14.06
N ALA A 256 -25.95 -8.93 -14.93
CA ALA A 256 -26.66 -7.71 -14.53
C ALA A 256 -28.01 -7.99 -13.85
N GLU A 257 -28.73 -9.01 -14.32
CA GLU A 257 -30.02 -9.43 -13.78
C GLU A 257 -29.85 -9.96 -12.35
N VAL A 258 -28.85 -10.80 -12.11
CA VAL A 258 -28.56 -11.33 -10.78
C VAL A 258 -28.14 -10.22 -9.82
N ARG A 259 -27.28 -9.29 -10.25
CA ARG A 259 -26.89 -8.12 -9.42
C ARG A 259 -28.10 -7.26 -9.04
N THR A 260 -29.03 -7.07 -9.97
CA THR A 260 -30.26 -6.29 -9.75
C THR A 260 -31.18 -6.99 -8.74
N GLU A 261 -31.33 -8.30 -8.88
CA GLU A 261 -32.16 -9.10 -7.96
C GLU A 261 -31.55 -9.14 -6.55
N LEU A 262 -30.23 -9.34 -6.44
CA LEU A 262 -29.53 -9.29 -5.15
C LEU A 262 -29.68 -7.92 -4.48
N ALA A 263 -29.54 -6.82 -5.22
CA ALA A 263 -29.76 -5.48 -4.69
C ALA A 263 -31.20 -5.24 -4.19
N ARG A 264 -32.18 -5.98 -4.74
CA ARG A 264 -33.59 -5.89 -4.36
C ARG A 264 -33.90 -6.67 -3.09
N CYS A 265 -33.27 -7.83 -2.87
CA CYS A 265 -33.63 -8.76 -1.80
C CYS A 265 -32.60 -8.89 -0.66
N MET A 266 -31.40 -8.33 -0.83
CA MET A 266 -30.31 -8.35 0.16
C MET A 266 -29.83 -6.94 0.46
N ARG A 267 -29.19 -6.75 1.62
CA ARG A 267 -28.55 -5.47 1.95
C ARG A 267 -27.25 -5.35 1.15
N ALA A 268 -27.21 -4.42 0.19
CA ALA A 268 -26.00 -4.08 -0.54
C ALA A 268 -25.14 -3.12 0.29
N VAL A 269 -23.84 -3.41 0.42
CA VAL A 269 -22.86 -2.56 1.10
C VAL A 269 -21.72 -2.25 0.13
N PRO A 270 -21.30 -0.98 -0.01
CA PRO A 270 -20.13 -0.61 -0.79
C PRO A 270 -18.85 -1.23 -0.23
N VAL A 271 -18.04 -1.81 -1.11
CA VAL A 271 -16.78 -2.46 -0.74
C VAL A 271 -15.71 -2.18 -1.79
N THR A 272 -14.46 -2.12 -1.37
CA THR A 272 -13.31 -2.02 -2.28
C THR A 272 -12.50 -3.31 -2.20
N ALA A 273 -12.36 -4.02 -3.31
CA ALA A 273 -11.57 -5.26 -3.31
C ALA A 273 -10.09 -4.94 -3.08
N LEU A 274 -9.51 -5.55 -2.05
CA LEU A 274 -8.08 -5.55 -1.79
C LEU A 274 -7.43 -6.79 -2.43
N LEU A 275 -8.02 -7.95 -2.18
CA LEU A 275 -7.72 -9.21 -2.86
C LEU A 275 -9.01 -9.68 -3.54
N PRO A 276 -9.15 -9.51 -4.85
CA PRO A 276 -10.43 -9.74 -5.49
C PRO A 276 -10.69 -11.24 -5.76
N PRO A 277 -11.96 -11.70 -5.79
CA PRO A 277 -12.31 -13.09 -6.04
C PRO A 277 -12.07 -13.49 -7.50
N SER A 278 -11.79 -14.76 -7.77
CA SER A 278 -11.73 -15.32 -9.12
C SER A 278 -13.10 -15.68 -9.71
N ALA A 279 -14.08 -15.97 -8.86
CA ALA A 279 -15.46 -16.24 -9.23
C ALA A 279 -16.44 -15.74 -8.15
N PRO A 280 -17.70 -15.45 -8.51
CA PRO A 280 -18.72 -15.05 -7.55
C PRO A 280 -19.01 -16.18 -6.59
N SER A 281 -19.32 -15.83 -5.35
CA SER A 281 -19.47 -16.82 -4.30
C SER A 281 -20.56 -16.44 -3.31
N LEU A 282 -21.09 -17.46 -2.63
CA LEU A 282 -22.07 -17.35 -1.56
C LEU A 282 -21.56 -18.16 -0.38
N GLY A 283 -21.44 -17.53 0.79
CA GLY A 283 -20.94 -18.20 1.98
C GLY A 283 -20.96 -17.33 3.22
N SER A 284 -20.19 -17.77 4.22
CA SER A 284 -19.92 -17.00 5.42
C SER A 284 -18.77 -16.04 5.19
N PHE A 285 -18.60 -15.07 6.10
CA PHE A 285 -17.52 -14.11 6.03
C PHE A 285 -16.92 -13.84 7.40
N LEU A 286 -15.70 -13.30 7.38
CA LEU A 286 -14.99 -12.80 8.55
C LEU A 286 -14.93 -11.27 8.47
N SER A 287 -15.12 -10.60 9.60
CA SER A 287 -14.87 -9.16 9.75
C SER A 287 -13.85 -8.89 10.87
N ALA A 288 -12.94 -7.95 10.62
CA ALA A 288 -11.92 -7.50 11.59
C ALA A 288 -11.46 -6.07 11.24
N SER A 289 -10.93 -5.30 12.21
CA SER A 289 -10.53 -3.91 11.93
C SER A 289 -9.30 -3.81 11.03
N THR A 290 -8.34 -4.73 11.18
CA THR A 290 -7.13 -4.79 10.36
C THR A 290 -7.02 -6.15 9.67
N LEU A 291 -6.29 -6.16 8.56
CA LEU A 291 -6.02 -7.38 7.80
C LEU A 291 -5.15 -8.39 8.57
N ASP A 292 -4.20 -7.92 9.38
CA ASP A 292 -3.43 -8.76 10.31
C ASP A 292 -4.30 -9.44 11.39
N ASP A 293 -5.25 -8.72 12.00
CA ASP A 293 -6.20 -9.30 12.96
C ASP A 293 -7.11 -10.33 12.27
N ALA A 294 -7.54 -10.04 11.03
CA ALA A 294 -8.31 -11.00 10.25
C ALA A 294 -7.53 -12.31 10.04
N TRP A 295 -6.25 -12.24 9.68
CA TRP A 295 -5.42 -13.42 9.49
C TRP A 295 -5.24 -14.21 10.79
N SER A 296 -4.95 -13.51 11.89
CA SER A 296 -4.83 -14.11 13.22
C SER A 296 -6.11 -14.84 13.67
N ARG A 297 -7.29 -14.30 13.36
CA ARG A 297 -8.58 -14.96 13.61
C ARG A 297 -8.81 -16.16 12.70
N TYR A 298 -8.51 -16.03 11.40
CA TYR A 298 -8.65 -17.09 10.42
C TYR A 298 -7.88 -18.36 10.81
N LEU A 299 -6.64 -18.21 11.28
CA LEU A 299 -5.80 -19.32 11.73
C LEU A 299 -6.33 -20.09 12.95
N ARG A 300 -7.19 -19.46 13.76
CA ARG A 300 -7.80 -20.10 14.95
C ARG A 300 -9.10 -20.85 14.63
N PHE A 301 -9.65 -20.68 13.43
CA PHE A 301 -10.86 -21.40 13.02
C PHE A 301 -10.58 -22.88 12.77
N SER A 302 -11.61 -23.71 12.97
CA SER A 302 -11.54 -25.11 12.54
C SER A 302 -11.50 -25.19 11.02
N PRO A 303 -10.93 -26.26 10.43
CA PRO A 303 -10.89 -26.45 8.98
C PRO A 303 -12.27 -26.34 8.32
N SER A 304 -13.32 -26.79 9.00
CA SER A 304 -14.71 -26.67 8.53
C SER A 304 -15.20 -25.23 8.40
N VAL A 305 -14.80 -24.35 9.32
CA VAL A 305 -15.16 -22.92 9.28
C VAL A 305 -14.30 -22.22 8.23
N GLN A 306 -13.01 -22.52 8.15
CA GLN A 306 -12.11 -21.98 7.12
C GLN A 306 -12.62 -22.28 5.71
N ALA A 307 -13.08 -23.52 5.46
CA ALA A 307 -13.64 -23.92 4.17
C ALA A 307 -15.00 -23.29 3.84
N ALA A 308 -15.74 -22.81 4.84
CA ALA A 308 -17.04 -22.16 4.65
C ALA A 308 -16.94 -20.63 4.41
N LEU A 309 -15.79 -20.03 4.72
CA LEU A 309 -15.53 -18.62 4.49
C LEU A 309 -15.40 -18.35 3.00
N THR A 310 -16.05 -17.27 2.55
CA THR A 310 -16.02 -16.84 1.16
C THR A 310 -15.45 -15.44 0.98
N ALA A 311 -15.36 -14.66 2.05
CA ALA A 311 -14.83 -13.31 2.03
C ALA A 311 -14.33 -12.86 3.41
N VAL A 312 -13.41 -11.90 3.39
CA VAL A 312 -12.93 -11.17 4.56
C VAL A 312 -13.17 -9.68 4.36
N PHE A 313 -13.69 -9.00 5.38
CA PHE A 313 -13.92 -7.55 5.39
C PHE A 313 -13.07 -6.87 6.45
N VAL A 314 -12.34 -5.83 6.06
CA VAL A 314 -11.47 -5.07 6.96
C VAL A 314 -11.57 -3.57 6.75
N GLU A 315 -11.24 -2.76 7.76
CA GLU A 315 -11.23 -1.29 7.63
C GLU A 315 -9.92 -0.79 7.03
N SER A 316 -8.83 -1.52 7.27
CA SER A 316 -7.47 -1.14 6.86
C SER A 316 -6.59 -2.35 6.55
N GLY A 317 -5.64 -2.14 5.64
CA GLY A 317 -4.65 -3.12 5.21
C GLY A 317 -4.23 -2.89 3.76
N VAL A 318 -3.11 -3.49 3.34
CA VAL A 318 -2.63 -3.46 1.94
C VAL A 318 -2.41 -4.87 1.40
N ALA A 319 -2.65 -5.09 0.11
CA ALA A 319 -2.56 -6.41 -0.51
C ALA A 319 -1.15 -7.02 -0.49
N SER A 320 -0.12 -6.17 -0.35
CA SER A 320 1.29 -6.51 -0.29
C SER A 320 1.80 -6.77 1.13
N GLU A 321 0.99 -6.53 2.17
CA GLU A 321 1.38 -6.87 3.53
C GLU A 321 1.33 -8.38 3.72
N HIS A 322 1.95 -8.86 4.81
CA HIS A 322 2.07 -10.27 5.09
C HIS A 322 0.72 -11.01 5.07
N ALA A 323 -0.27 -10.52 5.83
CA ALA A 323 -1.61 -11.09 5.84
C ALA A 323 -2.28 -11.09 4.46
N GLY A 324 -2.03 -10.07 3.64
CA GLY A 324 -2.49 -10.01 2.25
C GLY A 324 -1.90 -11.12 1.37
N ILE A 325 -0.59 -11.38 1.50
CA ILE A 325 0.07 -12.50 0.80
C ILE A 325 -0.54 -13.83 1.24
N MET A 326 -0.80 -14.01 2.54
CA MET A 326 -1.38 -15.24 3.07
C MET A 326 -2.80 -15.51 2.57
N PHE A 327 -3.69 -14.52 2.63
CA PHE A 327 -5.05 -14.68 2.10
C PHE A 327 -5.06 -14.95 0.60
N ARG A 328 -4.12 -14.37 -0.16
CA ARG A 328 -3.95 -14.67 -1.59
C ARG A 328 -3.62 -16.14 -1.83
N GLN A 329 -2.72 -16.72 -1.03
CA GLN A 329 -2.36 -18.15 -1.14
C GLN A 329 -3.54 -19.07 -0.76
N GLN A 330 -4.41 -18.64 0.16
CA GLN A 330 -5.65 -19.34 0.48
C GLN A 330 -6.77 -19.11 -0.56
N ASN A 331 -6.52 -18.29 -1.59
CA ASN A 331 -7.51 -17.87 -2.58
C ASN A 331 -8.80 -17.32 -1.92
N LEU A 332 -8.65 -16.63 -0.78
CA LEU A 332 -9.77 -16.04 -0.04
C LEU A 332 -9.78 -14.53 -0.29
N PRO A 333 -10.86 -13.98 -0.88
CA PRO A 333 -10.89 -12.56 -1.21
C PRO A 333 -11.06 -11.69 0.04
N VAL A 334 -10.45 -10.50 -0.03
CA VAL A 334 -10.40 -9.50 1.04
C VAL A 334 -10.92 -8.18 0.50
N PHE A 335 -11.77 -7.50 1.28
CA PHE A 335 -12.40 -6.25 0.92
C PHE A 335 -12.22 -5.20 2.02
N LEU A 336 -11.92 -3.96 1.60
CA LEU A 336 -11.99 -2.78 2.45
C LEU A 336 -13.44 -2.31 2.56
N ALA A 337 -13.94 -2.17 3.79
CA ALA A 337 -15.27 -1.68 4.11
C ALA A 337 -15.31 -1.08 5.52
N GLN A 338 -16.21 -0.11 5.74
CA GLN A 338 -16.49 0.38 7.09
C GLN A 338 -17.25 -0.71 7.87
N LEU A 339 -16.70 -1.18 9.00
CA LEU A 339 -17.32 -2.30 9.72
C LEU A 339 -18.69 -1.96 10.30
N THR A 340 -18.95 -0.68 10.56
CA THR A 340 -20.28 -0.19 10.98
C THR A 340 -21.35 -0.42 9.92
N ASP A 341 -20.98 -0.55 8.65
CA ASP A 341 -21.90 -0.77 7.54
C ASP A 341 -22.15 -2.27 7.30
N ILE A 342 -21.29 -3.14 7.83
CA ILE A 342 -21.39 -4.60 7.68
C ILE A 342 -22.48 -5.13 8.65
N PRO A 343 -23.58 -5.70 8.13
CA PRO A 343 -24.64 -6.23 8.98
C PRO A 343 -24.22 -7.50 9.71
N ALA A 344 -24.71 -7.67 10.94
CA ALA A 344 -24.51 -8.88 11.75
C ALA A 344 -25.41 -10.04 11.27
N VAL A 345 -25.12 -10.57 10.08
CA VAL A 345 -25.85 -11.67 9.44
C VAL A 345 -24.88 -12.72 8.90
N PRO A 346 -25.29 -13.99 8.69
CA PRO A 346 -24.35 -15.08 8.42
C PRO A 346 -24.00 -15.29 6.94
N TRP A 347 -24.74 -14.67 6.01
CA TRP A 347 -24.56 -14.90 4.57
C TRP A 347 -24.13 -13.63 3.83
N VAL A 348 -23.16 -13.81 2.94
CA VAL A 348 -22.76 -12.81 1.95
C VAL A 348 -22.70 -13.42 0.56
N VAL A 349 -23.11 -12.65 -0.44
CA VAL A 349 -22.83 -12.89 -1.86
C VAL A 349 -21.83 -11.85 -2.35
N ILE A 350 -20.80 -12.32 -3.04
CA ILE A 350 -19.73 -11.50 -3.60
C ILE A 350 -19.74 -11.62 -5.12
N ASP A 351 -19.66 -10.48 -5.81
CA ASP A 351 -19.35 -10.42 -7.24
C ASP A 351 -17.84 -10.17 -7.43
N SER A 352 -17.20 -10.90 -8.33
CA SER A 352 -15.75 -10.79 -8.58
C SER A 352 -15.27 -9.44 -9.11
N MET A 353 -16.21 -8.66 -9.67
CA MET A 353 -15.98 -7.31 -10.18
C MET A 353 -16.96 -6.28 -9.57
N GLY A 354 -17.70 -6.66 -8.53
CA GLY A 354 -18.67 -5.78 -7.90
C GLY A 354 -18.01 -4.80 -6.94
N GLU A 355 -18.52 -3.57 -6.92
CA GLU A 355 -18.23 -2.58 -5.86
C GLU A 355 -19.18 -2.77 -4.65
N LEU A 356 -19.97 -3.84 -4.66
CA LEU A 356 -20.99 -4.14 -3.65
C LEU A 356 -20.84 -5.58 -3.16
N ALA A 357 -20.97 -5.76 -1.85
CA ALA A 357 -21.23 -7.05 -1.21
C ALA A 357 -22.69 -7.10 -0.75
N TYR A 358 -23.33 -8.26 -0.90
CA TYR A 358 -24.77 -8.43 -0.62
C TYR A 358 -24.97 -9.33 0.59
N PHE A 359 -25.61 -8.83 1.64
CA PHE A 359 -25.73 -9.52 2.92
C PHE A 359 -27.17 -9.92 3.26
N SER A 360 -27.34 -11.09 3.90
CA SER A 360 -28.66 -11.60 4.30
C SER A 360 -28.62 -12.47 5.56
N ALA A 361 -29.69 -12.41 6.34
CA ALA A 361 -29.93 -13.31 7.48
C ALA A 361 -30.18 -14.76 7.04
N GLN A 362 -30.77 -14.95 5.85
CA GLN A 362 -31.12 -16.25 5.29
C GLN A 362 -30.29 -16.52 4.04
N LYS A 363 -29.94 -17.79 3.81
CA LYS A 363 -29.25 -18.19 2.58
C LYS A 363 -30.16 -17.85 1.38
N PRO A 364 -29.72 -17.00 0.44
CA PRO A 364 -30.54 -16.62 -0.69
C PRO A 364 -30.80 -17.83 -1.59
N PHE A 365 -32.04 -17.97 -2.07
CA PHE A 365 -32.42 -18.96 -3.09
C PHE A 365 -32.27 -18.38 -4.50
N ILE A 366 -31.12 -17.75 -4.77
CA ILE A 366 -30.82 -17.14 -6.07
C ILE A 366 -29.73 -17.97 -6.75
N GLU A 367 -30.00 -18.39 -7.98
CA GLU A 367 -28.99 -19.01 -8.83
C GLU A 367 -27.97 -17.95 -9.27
N LEU A 368 -26.70 -18.14 -8.90
CA LEU A 368 -25.62 -17.23 -9.29
C LEU A 368 -25.23 -17.47 -10.75
N LYS A 369 -25.97 -16.83 -11.67
CA LYS A 369 -25.61 -16.83 -13.10
C LYS A 369 -24.40 -15.94 -13.33
N MET A 370 -23.45 -16.46 -14.11
CA MET A 370 -22.15 -15.85 -14.32
C MET A 370 -21.91 -15.53 -15.80
N GLU A 371 -21.15 -14.49 -16.03
CA GLU A 371 -20.56 -14.14 -17.32
C GLU A 371 -19.05 -13.97 -17.17
N THR A 372 -18.32 -14.25 -18.25
CA THR A 372 -16.88 -14.03 -18.27
C THR A 372 -16.58 -12.56 -18.52
N ALA A 373 -15.65 -12.00 -17.75
CA ALA A 373 -15.11 -10.66 -17.98
C ALA A 373 -13.59 -10.65 -17.82
N GLU A 374 -12.94 -9.72 -18.51
CA GLU A 374 -11.54 -9.37 -18.28
C GLU A 374 -11.48 -8.24 -17.26
N SER A 375 -10.51 -8.34 -16.34
CA SER A 375 -10.34 -7.40 -15.23
C SER A 375 -8.85 -7.18 -14.97
N VAL A 376 -8.51 -5.95 -14.63
CA VAL A 376 -7.22 -5.60 -14.05
C VAL A 376 -7.45 -5.28 -12.58
N ASN A 377 -6.63 -5.83 -11.69
CA ASN A 377 -6.71 -5.55 -10.25
C ASN A 377 -6.08 -4.20 -9.92
N LEU A 378 -6.81 -3.11 -10.17
CA LEU A 378 -6.41 -1.75 -9.83
C LEU A 378 -7.35 -1.18 -8.76
N PRO A 379 -6.83 -0.59 -7.66
CA PRO A 379 -7.66 0.15 -6.72
C PRO A 379 -8.39 1.29 -7.42
N ALA A 380 -9.60 1.61 -6.93
CA ALA A 380 -10.38 2.69 -7.52
C ALA A 380 -9.55 3.99 -7.58
N SER A 381 -9.01 4.47 -6.46
CA SER A 381 -8.31 5.76 -6.38
C SER A 381 -6.93 5.82 -7.07
N VAL A 382 -6.55 4.82 -7.85
CA VAL A 382 -5.30 4.88 -8.62
C VAL A 382 -5.36 5.99 -9.68
N GLN A 383 -4.25 6.67 -9.91
CA GLN A 383 -4.12 7.74 -10.91
C GLN A 383 -2.68 7.90 -11.39
N ARG A 384 -2.48 8.52 -12.55
CA ARG A 384 -1.15 9.05 -12.88
C ARG A 384 -0.88 10.32 -12.05
N VAL A 385 0.33 10.43 -11.52
CA VAL A 385 0.79 11.60 -10.74
C VAL A 385 1.72 12.46 -11.59
N PHE A 386 1.35 13.69 -11.90
CA PHE A 386 2.19 14.67 -12.58
C PHE A 386 3.02 15.47 -11.55
N ASP A 387 4.33 15.20 -11.51
CA ASP A 387 5.28 15.84 -10.60
C ASP A 387 6.13 16.90 -11.32
N ASP A 388 7.08 17.50 -10.61
CA ASP A 388 7.94 18.56 -11.17
C ASP A 388 9.13 18.02 -11.99
N SER A 389 9.30 16.69 -12.08
CA SER A 389 10.33 16.07 -12.92
C SER A 389 9.95 16.06 -14.40
N GLU A 390 8.65 16.22 -14.69
CA GLU A 390 8.15 16.29 -16.06
C GLU A 390 8.42 17.65 -16.69
N SER A 391 9.08 17.64 -17.85
CA SER A 391 9.31 18.84 -18.65
C SER A 391 8.23 18.97 -19.73
N LEU A 392 7.11 19.66 -19.46
CA LEU A 392 6.34 20.29 -20.53
C LEU A 392 6.66 21.78 -20.53
N SER A 393 7.20 22.26 -21.65
CA SER A 393 7.46 23.69 -21.79
C SER A 393 6.14 24.45 -21.91
N ILE A 394 5.92 25.42 -21.01
CA ILE A 394 4.72 26.27 -21.02
C ILE A 394 4.56 26.99 -22.37
N THR A 395 5.66 27.33 -23.04
CA THR A 395 5.63 28.02 -24.34
C THR A 395 5.14 27.14 -25.49
N GLU A 396 5.10 25.81 -25.31
CA GLU A 396 4.67 24.83 -26.30
C GLU A 396 3.28 24.25 -25.99
N LEU A 397 2.65 24.68 -24.89
CA LEU A 397 1.33 24.19 -24.50
C LEU A 397 0.25 24.75 -25.44
N THR A 398 -0.46 23.81 -26.07
CA THR A 398 -1.68 24.05 -26.85
C THR A 398 -2.73 23.05 -26.38
N SER A 399 -4.02 23.32 -26.63
CA SER A 399 -5.10 22.39 -26.25
C SER A 399 -4.93 21.02 -26.91
N GLN A 400 -4.41 20.97 -28.14
CA GLN A 400 -4.07 19.71 -28.81
C GLN A 400 -2.93 18.99 -28.10
N ARG A 401 -1.84 19.69 -27.76
CA ARG A 401 -0.69 19.07 -27.06
C ARG A 401 -1.10 18.49 -25.70
N VAL A 402 -1.95 19.20 -24.95
CA VAL A 402 -2.52 18.70 -23.69
C VAL A 402 -3.37 17.46 -23.92
N THR A 403 -4.18 17.46 -24.98
CA THR A 403 -4.99 16.29 -25.38
C THR A 403 -4.11 15.09 -25.72
N ASP A 404 -3.03 15.28 -26.50
CA ASP A 404 -2.10 14.22 -26.89
C ASP A 404 -1.38 13.62 -25.68
N VAL A 405 -0.90 14.48 -24.76
CA VAL A 405 -0.28 14.03 -23.49
C VAL A 405 -1.26 13.16 -22.73
N LEU A 406 -2.51 13.61 -22.57
CA LEU A 406 -3.52 12.87 -21.81
C LEU A 406 -3.97 11.57 -22.47
N GLN A 407 -4.06 11.55 -23.79
CA GLN A 407 -4.28 10.31 -24.51
C GLN A 407 -3.11 9.36 -24.28
N SER A 408 -1.87 9.83 -24.42
CA SER A 408 -0.67 8.99 -24.29
C SER A 408 -0.43 8.42 -22.90
N VAL A 409 -0.85 9.12 -21.84
CA VAL A 409 -0.55 8.75 -20.44
C VAL A 409 -1.22 7.44 -20.00
N LEU A 410 -2.36 7.09 -20.59
CA LEU A 410 -3.10 5.86 -20.28
C LEU A 410 -3.16 4.88 -21.46
N ILE A 411 -2.50 5.18 -22.57
CA ILE A 411 -2.39 4.27 -23.72
C ILE A 411 -1.58 3.04 -23.32
N GLY A 412 -2.06 1.88 -23.73
CA GLY A 412 -1.34 0.61 -23.55
C GLY A 412 -1.63 -0.11 -22.23
N LEU A 413 -2.54 0.41 -21.39
CA LEU A 413 -3.17 -0.41 -20.35
C LEU A 413 -3.93 -1.59 -21.01
N PRO A 414 -3.99 -2.77 -20.36
CA PRO A 414 -4.84 -3.86 -20.81
C PRO A 414 -6.29 -3.40 -20.98
N VAL A 415 -7.14 -4.18 -21.66
CA VAL A 415 -8.56 -3.85 -21.83
C VAL A 415 -9.22 -3.65 -20.46
N LEU A 416 -9.33 -2.39 -20.05
CA LEU A 416 -10.06 -1.98 -18.87
C LEU A 416 -11.53 -1.89 -19.24
N ALA A 417 -12.42 -2.28 -18.32
CA ALA A 417 -13.82 -1.95 -18.46
C ALA A 417 -13.98 -0.44 -18.67
N GLU A 418 -14.85 -0.03 -19.59
CA GLU A 418 -15.02 1.38 -20.00
C GLU A 418 -15.20 2.33 -18.81
N LYS A 419 -15.96 1.90 -17.80
CA LYS A 419 -16.15 2.63 -16.53
C LYS A 419 -14.82 2.86 -15.79
N ILE A 420 -13.98 1.83 -15.67
CA ILE A 420 -12.69 1.91 -14.97
C ILE A 420 -11.75 2.86 -15.74
N TYR A 421 -11.66 2.69 -17.06
CA TYR A 421 -10.85 3.56 -17.91
C TYR A 421 -11.28 5.03 -17.81
N THR A 422 -12.59 5.29 -17.89
CA THR A 422 -13.15 6.65 -17.77
C THR A 422 -12.85 7.26 -16.40
N THR A 423 -13.00 6.48 -15.33
CA THR A 423 -12.74 6.96 -13.97
C THR A 423 -11.26 7.24 -13.74
N LEU A 424 -10.38 6.35 -14.20
CA LEU A 424 -8.92 6.54 -14.14
C LEU A 424 -8.49 7.80 -14.92
N LYS A 425 -9.07 7.98 -16.11
CA LYS A 425 -8.85 9.17 -16.93
C LYS A 425 -9.28 10.43 -16.20
N GLN A 426 -10.47 10.46 -15.59
CA GLN A 426 -10.95 11.60 -14.81
C GLN A 426 -10.01 11.94 -13.63
N ARG A 427 -9.61 10.95 -12.84
CA ARG A 427 -8.71 11.13 -11.67
C ARG A 427 -7.33 11.62 -12.07
N THR A 428 -6.83 11.17 -13.22
CA THR A 428 -5.55 11.58 -13.78
C THR A 428 -5.58 13.04 -14.27
N ILE A 429 -6.70 13.46 -14.87
CA ILE A 429 -6.83 14.79 -15.48
C ILE A 429 -7.13 15.85 -14.43
N PHE A 430 -8.09 15.58 -13.54
CA PHE A 430 -8.70 16.59 -12.68
C PHE A 430 -8.28 16.43 -11.21
N PRO A 431 -8.25 17.53 -10.43
CA PRO A 431 -7.98 17.45 -9.01
C PRO A 431 -8.92 16.51 -8.26
N THR A 432 -8.35 15.78 -7.31
CA THR A 432 -9.01 14.84 -6.41
C THR A 432 -8.57 15.11 -4.97
N ASP A 433 -9.04 14.32 -4.01
CA ASP A 433 -8.59 14.39 -2.61
C ASP A 433 -7.14 13.91 -2.40
N THR A 434 -6.45 13.49 -3.47
CA THR A 434 -5.03 13.14 -3.39
C THR A 434 -4.14 14.36 -3.52
N TRP A 435 -3.06 14.38 -2.73
CA TRP A 435 -2.12 15.48 -2.66
C TRP A 435 -0.69 14.99 -2.83
N LEU A 436 0.11 15.77 -3.56
CA LEU A 436 1.56 15.58 -3.69
C LEU A 436 2.26 16.71 -2.96
N GLN A 437 3.20 16.34 -2.09
CA GLN A 437 4.08 17.27 -1.40
C GLN A 437 5.52 17.12 -1.92
N ASN A 438 6.06 18.22 -2.42
CA ASN A 438 7.46 18.37 -2.83
C ASN A 438 8.08 19.55 -2.05
N GLY A 439 9.02 19.26 -1.16
CA GLY A 439 9.55 20.25 -0.22
C GLY A 439 8.43 20.87 0.62
N ASN A 440 8.20 22.17 0.45
CA ASN A 440 7.16 22.93 1.14
C ASN A 440 5.88 23.13 0.30
N ALA A 441 5.87 22.71 -0.97
CA ALA A 441 4.72 22.84 -1.85
C ALA A 441 3.81 21.63 -1.71
N VAL A 442 2.51 21.87 -1.55
CA VAL A 442 1.47 20.84 -1.58
C VAL A 442 0.41 21.20 -2.60
N ARG A 443 0.22 20.30 -3.58
CA ARG A 443 -0.66 20.51 -4.73
C ARG A 443 -1.37 19.24 -5.13
N SER A 444 -2.38 19.38 -5.99
CA SER A 444 -2.97 18.21 -6.64
C SER A 444 -1.95 17.58 -7.60
N PRO A 445 -1.82 16.25 -7.64
CA PRO A 445 -0.96 15.53 -8.58
C PRO A 445 -1.60 15.34 -9.97
N SER A 446 -2.83 15.84 -10.20
CA SER A 446 -3.48 15.74 -11.50
C SER A 446 -2.81 16.62 -12.56
N LEU A 447 -3.05 16.37 -13.85
CA LEU A 447 -2.52 17.23 -14.91
C LEU A 447 -3.00 18.67 -14.75
N THR A 448 -4.28 18.86 -14.47
CA THR A 448 -4.86 20.20 -14.26
C THR A 448 -4.19 20.89 -13.07
N GLY A 449 -3.98 20.16 -11.96
CA GLY A 449 -3.26 20.66 -10.79
C GLY A 449 -1.83 21.09 -11.11
N TRP A 450 -1.14 20.30 -11.94
CA TRP A 450 0.20 20.57 -12.44
C TRP A 450 0.25 21.81 -13.35
N LEU A 451 -0.65 21.89 -14.34
CA LEU A 451 -0.74 23.01 -15.29
C LEU A 451 -1.04 24.34 -14.57
N PHE A 452 -1.94 24.32 -13.58
CA PHE A 452 -2.27 25.53 -12.83
C PHE A 452 -1.10 26.07 -12.01
N VAL A 453 -0.21 25.21 -11.50
CA VAL A 453 0.99 25.67 -10.79
C VAL A 453 1.98 26.35 -11.76
N GLN A 454 2.02 25.91 -13.01
CA GLN A 454 2.92 26.46 -14.01
C GLN A 454 2.40 27.72 -14.70
N ALA A 455 1.13 27.72 -15.11
CA ALA A 455 0.53 28.77 -15.94
C ALA A 455 -0.50 29.64 -15.21
N GLY A 456 -0.82 29.35 -13.94
CA GLY A 456 -1.88 30.04 -13.21
C GLY A 456 -3.24 29.89 -13.91
N GLU A 457 -4.11 30.89 -13.78
CA GLU A 457 -5.46 30.86 -14.37
C GLU A 457 -5.47 30.65 -15.90
N ARG A 458 -4.39 31.02 -16.60
CA ARG A 458 -4.23 30.78 -18.04
C ARG A 458 -4.21 29.30 -18.40
N ALA A 459 -3.97 28.40 -17.45
CA ALA A 459 -4.08 26.96 -17.68
C ALA A 459 -5.46 26.55 -18.22
N THR A 460 -6.52 27.29 -17.87
CA THR A 460 -7.88 27.07 -18.39
C THR A 460 -7.98 27.21 -19.91
N GLU A 461 -7.13 28.03 -20.54
CA GLU A 461 -7.09 28.21 -22.01
C GLU A 461 -6.60 26.94 -22.72
N PHE A 462 -5.82 26.10 -22.03
CA PHE A 462 -5.25 24.88 -22.58
C PHE A 462 -6.12 23.64 -22.35
N LEU A 463 -7.10 23.72 -21.45
CA LEU A 463 -8.01 22.61 -21.17
C LEU A 463 -9.11 22.53 -22.24
N PRO A 464 -9.42 21.33 -22.77
CA PRO A 464 -10.53 21.16 -23.72
C PRO A 464 -11.87 21.59 -23.12
N SER A 465 -12.63 22.41 -23.85
CA SER A 465 -13.89 23.00 -23.39
C SER A 465 -15.02 21.99 -23.20
N ASP A 466 -14.90 20.80 -23.79
CA ASP A 466 -15.86 19.71 -23.75
C ASP A 466 -15.68 18.77 -22.55
N TRP A 467 -14.67 18.99 -21.69
CA TRP A 467 -14.43 18.11 -20.57
C TRP A 467 -15.14 18.56 -19.29
N PRO A 468 -15.85 17.64 -18.61
CA PRO A 468 -16.62 17.97 -17.41
C PRO A 468 -15.67 18.28 -16.24
N THR A 469 -15.75 19.51 -15.73
CA THR A 469 -15.08 19.90 -14.48
C THR A 469 -15.80 19.29 -13.28
N THR A 470 -15.05 18.85 -12.28
CA THR A 470 -15.59 18.37 -11.00
C THR A 470 -15.65 19.49 -9.96
N ASP A 471 -16.46 19.34 -8.91
CA ASP A 471 -16.47 20.27 -7.77
C ASP A 471 -15.07 20.43 -7.15
N ALA A 472 -14.31 19.33 -7.04
CA ALA A 472 -12.93 19.35 -6.58
C ALA A 472 -12.00 20.20 -7.46
N THR A 473 -12.27 20.26 -8.78
CA THR A 473 -11.54 21.14 -9.70
C THR A 473 -11.85 22.61 -9.41
N ALA A 474 -13.12 22.93 -9.17
CA ALA A 474 -13.55 24.29 -8.85
C ALA A 474 -12.97 24.76 -7.50
N ASP A 475 -12.98 23.91 -6.47
CA ASP A 475 -12.39 24.23 -5.16
C ASP A 475 -10.88 24.47 -5.27
N TYR A 476 -10.18 23.65 -6.07
CA TYR A 476 -8.75 23.80 -6.31
C TYR A 476 -8.43 25.11 -7.05
N LEU A 477 -9.20 25.44 -8.09
CA LEU A 477 -9.06 26.72 -8.80
C LEU A 477 -9.32 27.90 -7.85
N CYS A 478 -10.36 27.82 -7.03
CA CYS A 478 -10.68 28.83 -6.02
C CYS A 478 -9.50 29.04 -5.06
N ALA A 479 -8.86 27.96 -4.58
CA ALA A 479 -7.68 28.05 -3.73
C ALA A 479 -6.51 28.79 -4.41
N ILE A 480 -6.30 28.57 -5.71
CA ILE A 480 -5.28 29.27 -6.48
C ILE A 480 -5.63 30.76 -6.67
N THR A 481 -6.87 31.07 -7.01
CA THR A 481 -7.35 32.46 -7.11
C THR A 481 -7.21 33.19 -5.78
N VAL A 482 -7.56 32.54 -4.65
CA VAL A 482 -7.37 33.09 -3.30
C VAL A 482 -5.90 33.32 -3.00
N LYS A 483 -5.01 32.38 -3.35
CA LYS A 483 -3.57 32.57 -3.15
C LYS A 483 -3.05 33.80 -3.91
N ASN A 484 -3.51 34.01 -5.14
CA ASN A 484 -3.07 35.10 -6.00
C ASN A 484 -3.72 36.44 -5.66
N ASN A 485 -4.97 36.43 -5.19
CA ASN A 485 -5.73 37.63 -4.84
C ASN A 485 -6.59 37.43 -3.56
N PRO A 486 -5.95 37.33 -2.38
CA PRO A 486 -6.66 36.97 -1.15
C PRO A 486 -7.70 38.01 -0.72
N GLN A 487 -7.43 39.30 -0.93
CA GLN A 487 -8.31 40.37 -0.49
C GLN A 487 -9.63 40.41 -1.28
N SER A 488 -9.57 40.09 -2.57
CA SER A 488 -10.78 40.02 -3.40
C SER A 488 -11.60 38.76 -3.11
N ALA A 489 -10.92 37.64 -2.83
CA ALA A 489 -11.59 36.35 -2.70
C ALA A 489 -12.05 36.04 -1.26
N LEU A 490 -11.37 36.57 -0.24
CA LEU A 490 -11.69 36.41 1.19
C LEU A 490 -11.83 37.77 1.89
N PRO A 491 -12.74 38.65 1.46
CA PRO A 491 -12.82 40.03 1.94
C PRO A 491 -13.12 40.12 3.45
N ARG A 492 -13.92 39.20 4.00
CA ARG A 492 -14.33 39.24 5.41
C ARG A 492 -13.19 38.76 6.31
N LEU A 493 -12.56 37.64 5.97
CA LEU A 493 -11.40 37.13 6.70
C LEU A 493 -10.22 38.09 6.64
N CYS A 494 -9.92 38.69 5.47
CA CYS A 494 -8.85 39.67 5.37
C CYS A 494 -9.14 40.96 6.16
N LYS A 495 -10.41 41.34 6.31
CA LYS A 495 -10.81 42.45 7.18
C LYS A 495 -10.66 42.11 8.66
N ALA A 496 -11.02 40.90 9.07
CA ALA A 496 -10.91 40.44 10.45
C ALA A 496 -9.44 40.16 10.86
N ILE A 497 -8.62 39.70 9.92
CA ILE A 497 -7.21 39.34 10.11
C ILE A 497 -6.37 40.09 9.05
N PRO A 498 -5.94 41.33 9.31
CA PRO A 498 -5.25 42.16 8.32
C PRO A 498 -3.97 41.57 7.74
N THR A 499 -3.29 40.67 8.47
CA THR A 499 -2.06 39.99 8.04
C THR A 499 -2.31 38.77 7.16
N LEU A 500 -3.56 38.30 7.03
CA LEU A 500 -3.89 37.03 6.37
C LEU A 500 -3.49 37.02 4.89
N ALA A 501 -3.76 38.09 4.15
CA ALA A 501 -3.46 38.16 2.72
C ALA A 501 -1.97 37.91 2.43
N GLY A 502 -1.07 38.57 3.17
CA GLY A 502 0.37 38.38 3.03
C GLY A 502 0.84 36.97 3.41
N ARG A 503 0.14 36.30 4.34
CA ARG A 503 0.42 34.92 4.74
C ARG A 503 -0.05 33.91 3.69
N LEU A 504 -1.27 34.07 3.15
CA LEU A 504 -1.82 33.18 2.12
C LEU A 504 -0.99 33.19 0.84
N ILE A 505 -0.50 34.36 0.40
CA ILE A 505 0.41 34.47 -0.76
C ILE A 505 1.67 33.62 -0.57
N ARG A 506 2.18 33.53 0.67
CA ARG A 506 3.37 32.76 1.01
C ARG A 506 3.07 31.29 1.34
N LEU A 507 1.81 30.92 1.54
CA LEU A 507 1.41 29.59 1.94
C LEU A 507 1.46 28.65 0.74
N ASN A 508 2.31 27.63 0.80
CA ASN A 508 2.51 26.70 -0.31
C ASN A 508 1.68 25.42 -0.18
N ASP A 509 0.93 25.26 0.90
CA ASP A 509 -0.03 24.18 1.07
C ASP A 509 -1.43 24.64 0.64
N LEU A 510 -1.85 24.23 -0.57
CA LEU A 510 -3.17 24.58 -1.10
C LEU A 510 -4.32 23.92 -0.32
N ARG A 511 -4.08 22.81 0.40
CA ARG A 511 -5.10 22.17 1.25
C ARG A 511 -5.54 23.12 2.34
N LEU A 512 -4.59 23.84 2.94
CA LEU A 512 -4.86 24.81 3.99
C LEU A 512 -5.67 25.98 3.46
N ILE A 513 -5.35 26.46 2.25
CA ILE A 513 -6.11 27.54 1.61
C ILE A 513 -7.56 27.10 1.37
N MET A 514 -7.79 25.87 0.91
CA MET A 514 -9.14 25.32 0.76
C MET A 514 -9.92 25.28 2.09
N GLN A 515 -9.27 24.98 3.21
CA GLN A 515 -9.92 25.03 4.52
C GLN A 515 -10.23 26.46 4.95
N VAL A 516 -9.33 27.42 4.71
CA VAL A 516 -9.55 28.84 4.98
C VAL A 516 -10.72 29.38 4.16
N ILE A 517 -10.86 28.97 2.90
CA ILE A 517 -12.02 29.32 2.04
C ILE A 517 -13.33 28.90 2.71
N LYS A 518 -13.40 27.67 3.23
CA LYS A 518 -14.60 27.20 3.93
C LYS A 518 -14.93 28.11 5.11
N THR A 519 -13.93 28.63 5.83
CA THR A 519 -14.13 29.53 6.97
C THR A 519 -14.74 30.90 6.60
N GLU A 520 -14.50 31.42 5.39
CA GLU A 520 -15.07 32.71 4.92
C GLU A 520 -16.60 32.71 4.96
N ALA A 521 -17.23 31.55 4.68
CA ALA A 521 -18.68 31.40 4.73
C ALA A 521 -19.25 31.40 6.16
N TRP A 522 -18.43 31.14 7.18
CA TRP A 522 -18.87 30.95 8.57
C TRP A 522 -18.45 32.09 9.50
N ILE A 523 -17.65 33.05 9.01
CA ILE A 523 -17.07 34.13 9.80
C ILE A 523 -18.09 34.96 10.60
N GLU A 524 -19.31 35.12 10.10
CA GLU A 524 -20.37 35.87 10.80
C GLU A 524 -20.85 35.18 12.10
N LYS A 525 -20.54 33.89 12.27
CA LYS A 525 -20.93 33.08 13.44
C LYS A 525 -19.84 32.98 14.51
N LEU A 526 -18.65 33.55 14.29
CA LEU A 526 -17.49 33.42 15.19
C LEU A 526 -16.93 34.79 15.63
N PRO A 527 -16.56 34.97 16.90
CA PRO A 527 -15.84 36.17 17.34
C PRO A 527 -14.47 36.29 16.65
N ALA A 528 -14.17 37.47 16.09
CA ALA A 528 -12.96 37.71 15.28
C ALA A 528 -11.63 37.37 15.98
N ILE A 529 -11.55 37.56 17.30
CA ILE A 529 -10.34 37.26 18.09
C ILE A 529 -10.07 35.74 18.18
N GLN A 530 -11.11 34.94 18.35
CA GLN A 530 -10.98 33.48 18.36
C GLN A 530 -10.59 32.96 16.98
N LEU A 531 -11.16 33.56 15.94
CA LEU A 531 -10.86 33.21 14.55
C LEU A 531 -9.40 33.51 14.17
N ALA A 532 -8.87 34.67 14.56
CA ALA A 532 -7.46 35.00 14.34
C ALA A 532 -6.54 33.99 15.02
N SER A 533 -6.81 33.62 16.28
CA SER A 533 -6.02 32.61 16.99
C SER A 533 -6.11 31.21 16.35
N LEU A 534 -7.27 30.83 15.81
CA LEU A 534 -7.47 29.53 15.16
C LEU A 534 -6.78 29.45 13.80
N VAL A 535 -6.87 30.52 13.00
CA VAL A 535 -6.17 30.64 11.72
C VAL A 535 -4.66 30.73 11.94
N ASP A 536 -4.22 31.47 12.95
CA ASP A 536 -2.80 31.57 13.33
C ASP A 536 -2.29 30.21 13.79
N ALA A 537 -3.03 29.46 14.61
CA ALA A 537 -2.67 28.10 14.98
C ALA A 537 -2.63 27.15 13.76
N ALA A 538 -3.55 27.29 12.80
CA ALA A 538 -3.59 26.44 11.61
C ALA A 538 -2.47 26.74 10.60
N ILE A 539 -2.03 28.00 10.51
CA ILE A 539 -0.92 28.43 9.62
C ILE A 539 0.44 28.22 10.30
N ALA A 540 0.52 28.41 11.62
CA ALA A 540 1.77 28.32 12.40
C ALA A 540 2.03 26.94 13.00
N ALA A 541 1.04 26.04 13.06
CA ALA A 541 1.33 24.63 13.09
C ALA A 541 2.14 24.35 11.82
N ASP A 542 3.45 24.11 11.99
CA ASP A 542 4.26 23.49 10.94
C ASP A 542 3.41 22.41 10.28
N ALA A 543 3.42 22.34 8.95
CA ALA A 543 2.58 21.51 8.08
C ALA A 543 2.57 19.99 8.43
N GLY A 544 2.10 19.65 9.63
CA GLY A 544 2.72 18.58 10.43
C GLY A 544 1.90 18.05 11.61
N SER A 545 0.81 18.69 12.03
CA SER A 545 -0.09 18.11 13.05
C SER A 545 -1.52 18.62 12.90
N PHE A 546 -2.38 17.85 12.23
CA PHE A 546 -3.82 18.10 12.24
C PHE A 546 -4.55 17.19 13.23
N PRO A 547 -5.24 17.73 14.24
CA PRO A 547 -6.39 17.06 14.84
C PRO A 547 -7.55 17.07 13.85
N ASN A 548 -8.39 16.03 13.89
CA ASN A 548 -9.69 16.01 13.21
C ASN A 548 -10.48 17.29 13.53
N TRP A 549 -10.70 18.13 12.51
CA TRP A 549 -11.61 19.28 12.61
C TRP A 549 -13.04 18.78 12.47
N SER A 550 -13.52 18.03 13.46
CA SER A 550 -14.95 17.72 13.62
C SER A 550 -15.71 18.86 14.31
N TRP A 551 -15.23 20.10 14.19
CA TRP A 551 -15.78 21.28 14.87
C TRP A 551 -16.39 22.32 13.91
N PHE A 552 -16.57 21.97 12.63
CA PHE A 552 -17.37 22.74 11.68
C PHE A 552 -18.30 21.85 10.87
#